data_AF-A0A392N6X7-F1
#
_entry.id   AF-A0A392N6X7-F1
#
_cell.length_a   1.000
_cell.length_b   1.000
_cell.length_c   1.000
_cell.angle_alpha   90.00
_cell.angle_beta   90.00
_cell.angle_gamma   90.00
#
_symmetry.space_group_name_H-M   'P 1'
#
loop_
_entity.id
_entity.type
_entity.pdbx_description
1 polymer ?
#
loop_
_entity_poly.entity_id
_entity_poly.type
_entity_poly.pdbx_seq_one_letter_code
_entity_poly.pdbx_strand_id
1 'polypeptide(L)' 'ERDVKSGGRSGKRVDYSEGFAAIVIGSEIGGLVAGTRLTIKGARVLVLEKEELSFAN' A
#
# COMPACT_ATOMS: atom_id res chain seq x y z
N GLU A 1 -16.66 21.43 -27.82
CA GLU A 1 -16.35 19.99 -27.69
C GLU A 1 -15.92 19.72 -26.25
N ARG A 2 -16.26 18.57 -25.66
CA ARG A 2 -15.91 18.26 -24.26
C ARG A 2 -14.61 17.47 -24.23
N ASP A 3 -13.55 18.06 -23.68
CA ASP A 3 -12.33 17.33 -23.32
C ASP A 3 -12.60 16.46 -22.09
N VAL A 4 -12.74 15.17 -22.34
CA VAL A 4 -12.86 14.15 -21.30
C VAL A 4 -11.44 13.85 -20.79
N LYS A 5 -11.05 14.46 -19.66
CA LYS A 5 -9.91 13.96 -18.87
C LYS A 5 -10.32 12.63 -18.23
N SER A 6 -9.92 11.53 -18.84
CA SER A 6 -10.02 10.22 -18.21
C SER A 6 -9.11 10.19 -16.98
N GLY A 7 -9.74 10.21 -15.80
CA GLY A 7 -9.09 9.94 -14.52
C GLY A 7 -8.68 8.48 -14.42
N GLY A 8 -7.69 8.07 -15.21
CA GLY A 8 -7.09 6.75 -15.13
C GLY A 8 -6.29 6.65 -13.84
N ARG A 9 -6.73 5.83 -12.89
CA ARG A 9 -5.87 5.29 -11.84
C ARG A 9 -4.73 4.54 -12.53
N SER A 10 -3.63 5.24 -12.78
CA SER A 10 -2.38 4.63 -13.23
C SER A 10 -1.92 3.72 -12.10
N GLY A 11 -2.23 2.42 -12.22
CA GLY A 11 -1.69 1.40 -11.34
C GLY A 11 -0.19 1.37 -11.53
N LYS A 12 0.53 2.18 -10.74
CA LYS A 12 1.98 2.16 -10.71
C LYS A 12 2.37 0.76 -10.26
N ARG A 13 2.90 -0.06 -11.19
CA ARG A 13 3.43 -1.37 -10.85
C ARG A 13 4.48 -1.15 -9.78
N VAL A 14 4.23 -1.68 -8.58
CA VAL A 14 5.17 -1.63 -7.47
C VAL A 14 6.23 -2.67 -7.78
N ASP A 15 7.46 -2.23 -8.03
CA ASP A 15 8.59 -3.15 -8.14
C ASP A 15 9.04 -3.54 -6.72
N TYR A 16 8.97 -4.83 -6.45
CA TYR A 16 9.36 -5.45 -5.18
C TYR A 16 10.82 -5.94 -5.19
N SER A 17 11.55 -5.81 -6.31
CA SER A 17 12.93 -6.28 -6.47
C SER A 17 13.90 -5.65 -5.47
N GLU A 18 13.68 -4.37 -5.13
CA GLU A 18 14.52 -3.60 -4.20
C GLU A 18 14.26 -3.96 -2.72
N GLY A 19 13.31 -4.86 -2.40
CA GLY A 19 13.02 -5.32 -1.03
C GLY A 19 12.41 -4.26 -0.10
N PHE A 20 12.17 -4.61 1.16
CA PHE A 20 11.69 -3.68 2.20
C PHE A 20 12.57 -3.76 3.44
N ALA A 21 12.75 -2.64 4.13
CA ALA A 21 13.49 -2.60 5.39
C ALA A 21 12.63 -3.05 6.58
N ALA A 22 11.30 -2.94 6.46
CA ALA A 22 10.36 -3.35 7.48
C ALA A 22 9.02 -3.79 6.88
N ILE A 23 8.34 -4.69 7.58
CA ILE A 23 6.98 -5.13 7.28
C ILE A 23 6.11 -4.83 8.49
N VAL A 24 4.96 -4.22 8.27
CA VAL A 24 3.92 -3.99 9.27
C VAL A 24 2.71 -4.84 8.92
N ILE A 25 2.21 -5.60 9.89
CA ILE A 25 0.96 -6.37 9.75
C ILE A 25 -0.14 -5.62 10.51
N GLY A 26 -1.22 -5.30 9.81
CA GLY A 26 -2.30 -4.41 10.27
C GLY A 26 -2.26 -3.07 9.54
N SER A 27 -3.35 -2.73 8.86
CA SER A 27 -3.60 -1.49 8.12
C SER A 27 -4.50 -0.52 8.87
N GLU A 28 -4.94 -0.90 10.07
CA GLU A 28 -5.62 0.01 10.98
C GLU A 28 -4.69 1.15 11.43
N ILE A 29 -5.25 2.12 12.16
CA ILE A 29 -4.54 3.33 12.63
C ILE A 29 -3.20 3.01 13.31
N GLY A 30 -3.15 1.98 14.15
CA GLY A 30 -1.91 1.61 14.84
C GLY A 30 -0.81 1.18 13.87
N GLY A 31 -1.16 0.36 12.88
CA GLY A 31 -0.22 -0.13 11.87
C GLY A 31 0.21 0.95 10.88
N LEU A 32 -0.72 1.81 10.46
CA LEU A 32 -0.36 2.96 9.62
C LEU A 32 0.55 3.95 10.36
N VAL A 33 0.26 4.30 11.61
CA VAL A 33 1.11 5.19 12.40
C VAL A 33 2.51 4.58 12.59
N ALA A 34 2.61 3.27 12.84
CA ALA A 34 3.89 2.56 12.91
C ALA A 34 4.65 2.63 11.57
N GLY A 35 3.97 2.31 10.47
CA GLY A 35 4.55 2.35 9.12
C GLY A 35 5.00 3.75 8.73
N THR A 36 4.17 4.78 8.95
CA THR A 36 4.50 6.18 8.70
C THR A 36 5.73 6.62 9.48
N ARG A 37 5.84 6.25 10.76
CA ARG A 37 7.03 6.58 11.58
C ARG A 37 8.32 5.97 11.03
N LEU A 38 8.24 4.78 10.44
CA LEU A 38 9.37 4.14 9.76
C LEU A 38 9.67 4.81 8.42
N THR A 39 8.64 5.15 7.63
CA THR A 39 8.79 5.84 6.34
C THR A 39 9.37 7.25 6.49
N ILE A 40 8.99 8.01 7.52
CA ILE A 40 9.57 9.34 7.81
C ILE A 40 11.10 9.26 8.05
N LYS A 41 11.60 8.11 8.52
CA LYS A 41 13.04 7.86 8.70
C LYS A 41 13.73 7.39 7.41
N GLY A 42 13.03 7.39 6.28
CA GLY A 42 13.54 6.96 4.98
C GLY A 42 13.46 5.45 4.74
N ALA A 43 12.81 4.68 5.61
CA ALA A 43 12.65 3.24 5.39
C ALA A 43 11.59 2.96 4.32
N ARG A 44 11.86 2.01 3.41
CA ARG A 44 10.81 1.42 2.55
C ARG A 44 10.05 0.39 3.38
N VAL A 45 8.78 0.64 3.62
CA VAL A 45 7.91 -0.16 4.50
C VAL A 45 6.77 -0.76 3.70
N LEU A 46 6.51 -2.05 3.90
CA LEU A 46 5.34 -2.74 3.38
C LEU A 46 4.31 -2.88 4.51
N VAL A 47 3.08 -2.41 4.30
CA VAL A 47 1.96 -2.61 5.23
C VAL A 47 1.02 -3.65 4.61
N LEU A 48 0.70 -4.69 5.37
CA LEU A 48 -0.15 -5.81 4.95
C LEU A 48 -1.35 -5.93 5.88
N GLU A 49 -2.52 -6.27 5.34
CA GLU A 49 -3.72 -6.60 6.09
C GLU A 49 -4.13 -8.04 5.79
N LYS A 50 -4.73 -8.73 6.76
CA LYS A 50 -5.37 -10.02 6.47
C LYS A 50 -6.71 -9.72 5.79
N GLU A 51 -6.75 -9.88 4.47
CA GLU A 51 -8.01 -9.99 3.75
C GLU A 51 -8.55 -11.42 3.91
N GLU A 52 -9.80 -11.57 4.35
CA GLU A 52 -10.48 -12.87 4.23
C GLU A 52 -10.97 -13.05 2.80
N LEU A 53 -10.44 -14.06 2.12
CA LEU A 53 -10.99 -14.53 0.86
C LEU A 53 -12.33 -15.20 1.15
N SER A 54 -13.42 -14.44 1.05
CA SER A 54 -14.76 -15.01 1.00
C SER A 54 -14.99 -15.57 -0.40
N PHE A 55 -14.90 -16.89 -0.51
CA PHE A 55 -15.45 -17.58 -1.67
C PHE A 55 -16.96 -17.64 -1.47
N ALA A 56 -17.71 -16.87 -2.26
CA ALA A 56 -19.14 -17.07 -2.38
C ALA A 56 -19.36 -18.48 -2.98
N ASN A 57 -20.08 -19.32 -2.24
CA ASN A 57 -20.38 -20.70 -2.60
C ASN A 57 -21.33 -20.81 -3.79
#